data_AF-A0AAE4IQ32-F1
#
_entry.id   AF-A0AAE4IQ32-F1
#
_cell.length_a   1.000
_cell.length_b   1.000
_cell.length_c   1.000
_cell.angle_alpha   90.00
_cell.angle_beta   90.00
_cell.angle_gamma   90.00
#
_symmetry.space_group_name_H-M   'P 1'
#
loop_
_entity.id
_entity.type
_entity.pdbx_description
1 polymer ?
#
loop_
_entity_poly.entity_id
_entity_poly.type
_entity_poly.pdbx_seq_one_letter_code
_entity_poly.pdbx_strand_id
1 'polypeptide(L)'
;AATSAFEQFLADHPDADLAANARYWLGESYYVVRAFSDALTHFQAVMDNHPESNKRPDALLKIGFVHFEQGRLEAARDALEKVINDYPDTTAANLATQRLDQI
;
A
#
# COMPACT_ATOMS: atom_id res chain seq x y z
N ALA A 1 -8.41 14.45 -12.98
CA ALA A 1 -8.68 13.66 -11.75
C ALA A 1 -7.47 13.80 -10.82
N ALA A 2 -7.61 13.56 -9.51
CA ALA A 2 -6.48 13.64 -8.56
C ALA A 2 -5.29 12.73 -8.98
N THR A 3 -5.61 11.60 -9.65
CA THR A 3 -4.65 10.67 -10.26
C THR A 3 -3.65 11.38 -11.17
N SER A 4 -4.11 12.21 -12.11
CA SER A 4 -3.25 12.88 -13.09
C SER A 4 -2.28 13.90 -12.47
N ALA A 5 -2.68 14.54 -11.37
CA ALA A 5 -1.81 15.49 -10.67
C ALA A 5 -0.70 14.77 -9.88
N PHE A 6 -1.03 13.62 -9.27
CA PHE A 6 -0.03 12.78 -8.60
C PHE A 6 0.93 12.12 -9.59
N GLU A 7 0.43 11.64 -10.73
CA GLU A 7 1.27 11.08 -11.80
C GLU A 7 2.29 12.10 -12.30
N GLN A 8 1.85 13.34 -12.56
CA GLN A 8 2.75 14.41 -12.97
C GLN A 8 3.78 14.75 -11.90
N PHE A 9 3.35 14.90 -10.64
CA PHE A 9 4.26 15.14 -9.52
C PHE A 9 5.33 14.04 -9.39
N LEU A 10 4.94 12.77 -9.57
CA LEU A 10 5.87 11.64 -9.50
C LEU A 10 6.84 11.56 -10.68
N ALA A 11 6.43 12.06 -11.85
CA ALA A 11 7.33 12.17 -13.00
C ALA A 11 8.42 13.23 -12.75
N ASP A 12 8.05 14.35 -12.13
CA ASP A 12 8.96 15.47 -11.87
C ASP A 12 9.81 15.27 -10.59
N HIS A 13 9.27 14.56 -9.60
CA HIS A 13 9.85 14.41 -8.26
C HIS A 13 9.74 12.98 -7.70
N PRO A 14 10.36 11.96 -8.34
CA PRO A 14 10.18 10.56 -7.98
C PRO A 14 10.68 10.19 -6.57
N ASP A 15 11.67 10.92 -6.05
CA ASP A 15 12.36 10.63 -4.78
C ASP A 15 12.04 11.63 -3.67
N ALA A 16 11.14 12.59 -3.90
CA ALA A 16 10.76 13.56 -2.88
C ALA A 16 10.08 12.86 -1.68
N ASP A 17 10.18 13.44 -0.49
CA ASP A 17 9.52 12.93 0.72
C ASP A 17 8.01 12.72 0.53
N LEU A 18 7.39 13.56 -0.31
CA LEU A 18 5.97 13.48 -0.65
C LEU A 18 5.66 12.43 -1.73
N ALA A 19 6.65 11.90 -2.43
CA ALA A 19 6.46 10.93 -3.50
C ALA A 19 5.88 9.61 -2.96
N ALA A 20 6.25 9.20 -1.75
CA ALA A 20 5.61 8.06 -1.08
C ALA A 20 4.12 8.32 -0.79
N ASN A 21 3.77 9.53 -0.35
CA ASN A 21 2.37 9.92 -0.13
C ASN A 21 1.57 9.94 -1.43
N ALA A 22 2.13 10.51 -2.50
CA ALA A 22 1.48 10.54 -3.81
C ALA A 22 1.24 9.13 -4.36
N ARG A 23 2.25 8.24 -4.27
CA ARG A 23 2.11 6.82 -4.64
C ARG A 23 1.04 6.12 -3.82
N TYR A 24 1.01 6.33 -2.51
CA TYR A 24 -0.03 5.77 -1.64
C TYR A 24 -1.44 6.19 -2.10
N TRP A 25 -1.67 7.47 -2.35
CA TRP A 25 -2.98 7.96 -2.79
C TRP A 25 -3.37 7.52 -4.21
N LEU A 26 -2.40 7.34 -5.10
CA LEU A 26 -2.63 6.70 -6.39
C LEU A 26 -3.08 5.25 -6.20
N GLY A 27 -2.37 4.48 -5.37
CA GLY A 27 -2.75 3.10 -5.04
C GLY A 27 -4.17 3.01 -4.49
N GLU A 28 -4.54 3.89 -3.56
CA GLU A 28 -5.89 3.97 -3.01
C GLU A 28 -6.94 4.31 -4.08
N SER A 29 -6.62 5.24 -4.98
CA SER A 29 -7.52 5.64 -6.07
C SER A 29 -7.81 4.46 -7.00
N TYR A 30 -6.77 3.70 -7.37
CA TYR A 30 -6.92 2.48 -8.17
C TYR A 30 -7.64 1.36 -7.42
N TYR A 31 -7.37 1.21 -6.12
CA TYR A 31 -8.06 0.24 -5.27
C TYR A 31 -9.58 0.48 -5.28
N VAL A 32 -10.02 1.73 -5.09
CA VAL A 32 -11.44 2.11 -5.06
C VAL A 32 -12.16 1.77 -6.36
N VAL A 33 -11.49 1.93 -7.51
CA VAL A 33 -12.05 1.56 -8.82
C VAL A 33 -11.81 0.09 -9.19
N ARG A 34 -11.32 -0.72 -8.23
CA ARG A 34 -11.01 -2.15 -8.38
C ARG A 34 -9.96 -2.47 -9.44
N ALA A 35 -9.13 -1.49 -9.79
CA ALA A 35 -7.94 -1.67 -10.62
C ALA A 35 -6.79 -2.22 -9.77
N PHE A 36 -6.94 -3.45 -9.29
CA PHE A 36 -6.07 -4.02 -8.26
C PHE A 36 -4.60 -4.19 -8.69
N SER A 37 -4.35 -4.44 -9.98
CA SER A 37 -2.97 -4.54 -10.48
C SER A 37 -2.24 -3.19 -10.43
N ASP A 38 -2.92 -2.10 -10.79
CA ASP A 38 -2.37 -0.75 -10.72
C ASP A 38 -2.19 -0.32 -9.26
N ALA A 39 -3.20 -0.61 -8.41
CA ALA A 39 -3.13 -0.36 -6.97
C ALA A 39 -1.91 -1.03 -6.34
N LEU A 40 -1.70 -2.33 -6.64
CA LEU A 40 -0.56 -3.09 -6.15
C LEU A 40 0.76 -2.47 -6.59
N THR A 41 0.87 -2.06 -7.85
CA THR A 41 2.08 -1.44 -8.41
C THR A 41 2.46 -0.18 -7.63
N HIS A 42 1.49 0.68 -7.31
CA HIS A 42 1.75 1.91 -6.58
C HIS A 42 2.09 1.67 -5.10
N PHE A 43 1.42 0.75 -4.41
CA PHE A 43 1.77 0.43 -3.03
C PHE A 43 3.13 -0.26 -2.93
N GLN A 44 3.46 -1.16 -3.85
CA GLN A 44 4.77 -1.81 -3.90
C GLN A 44 5.88 -0.78 -4.16
N ALA A 45 5.62 0.21 -5.01
CA ALA A 45 6.58 1.29 -5.25
C ALA A 45 6.89 2.13 -4.00
N VAL A 46 5.96 2.25 -3.03
CA VAL A 46 6.25 2.85 -1.71
C VAL A 46 7.21 1.96 -0.91
N MET A 47 7.01 0.64 -0.95
CA MET A 47 7.85 -0.33 -0.23
C MET A 47 9.26 -0.43 -0.82
N ASP A 48 9.40 -0.29 -2.13
CA ASP A 48 10.68 -0.51 -2.81
C ASP A 48 11.52 0.78 -2.86
N ASN A 49 10.88 1.93 -3.13
CA ASN A 49 11.59 3.17 -3.41
C ASN A 49 11.65 4.14 -2.23
N HIS A 50 10.86 3.93 -1.17
CA HIS A 50 10.78 4.85 -0.03
C HIS A 50 11.01 4.14 1.31
N PRO A 51 12.24 3.64 1.59
CA PRO A 51 12.61 2.91 2.81
C PRO A 51 12.34 3.69 4.11
N GLU A 52 12.39 5.01 4.06
CA GLU A 52 12.22 5.88 5.24
C GLU A 52 10.81 6.47 5.38
N SER A 53 9.90 6.16 4.45
CA SER A 53 8.56 6.75 4.48
C SER A 53 7.70 6.21 5.61
N ASN A 54 7.00 7.12 6.28
CA ASN A 54 5.93 6.78 7.23
C ASN A 54 4.70 6.10 6.56
N LYS A 55 4.65 6.00 5.22
CA LYS A 55 3.59 5.32 4.48
C LYS A 55 3.83 3.84 4.24
N ARG A 56 4.99 3.30 4.60
CA ARG A 56 5.27 1.87 4.42
C ARG A 56 4.29 0.95 5.18
N PRO A 57 3.92 1.21 6.45
CA PRO A 57 2.97 0.34 7.14
C PRO A 57 1.59 0.35 6.46
N ASP A 58 1.10 1.54 6.08
CA ASP A 58 -0.17 1.71 5.39
C ASP A 58 -0.16 1.04 4.01
N ALA A 59 0.92 1.22 3.23
CA ALA A 59 1.06 0.61 1.91
C ALA A 59 1.13 -0.91 1.99
N LEU A 60 1.86 -1.48 2.94
CA LEU A 60 1.95 -2.94 3.12
C LEU A 60 0.61 -3.55 3.56
N LEU A 61 -0.14 -2.87 4.43
CA LEU A 61 -1.51 -3.26 4.77
C LEU A 61 -2.39 -3.32 3.51
N LYS A 62 -2.29 -2.30 2.66
CA LYS A 62 -3.05 -2.23 1.41
C LYS A 62 -2.63 -3.27 0.38
N ILE A 63 -1.35 -3.63 0.31
CA ILE A 63 -0.87 -4.78 -0.47
C ILE A 63 -1.59 -6.06 -0.04
N GLY A 64 -1.70 -6.31 1.27
CA GLY A 64 -2.47 -7.45 1.80
C GLY A 64 -3.94 -7.43 1.38
N PHE A 65 -4.58 -6.26 1.44
CA PHE A 65 -5.98 -6.11 1.02
C PHE A 65 -6.15 -6.32 -0.49
N VAL A 66 -5.23 -5.80 -1.31
CA VAL A 66 -5.23 -6.01 -2.76
C VAL A 66 -5.11 -7.50 -3.09
N HIS A 67 -4.19 -8.23 -2.45
CA HIS A 67 -4.07 -9.67 -2.63
C HIS A 67 -5.35 -10.42 -2.24
N PHE A 68 -5.98 -10.02 -1.13
CA PHE A 68 -7.25 -10.58 -0.69
C PHE A 68 -8.36 -10.38 -1.73
N GLU A 69 -8.53 -9.16 -2.25
CA GLU A 69 -9.52 -8.84 -3.29
C GLU A 69 -9.29 -9.60 -4.60
N GLN A 70 -8.05 -9.99 -4.87
CA GLN A 70 -7.67 -10.83 -6.03
C GLN A 70 -7.80 -12.34 -5.74
N GLY A 71 -8.29 -12.74 -4.57
CA GLY A 71 -8.42 -14.15 -4.16
C GLY A 71 -7.09 -14.82 -3.82
N ARG A 72 -6.00 -14.06 -3.69
CA ARG A 72 -4.65 -14.56 -3.39
C ARG A 72 -4.46 -14.58 -1.87
N LEU A 73 -5.16 -15.50 -1.21
CA LEU A 73 -5.26 -15.53 0.26
C LEU A 73 -3.92 -15.74 0.97
N GLU A 74 -3.04 -16.60 0.44
CA GLU A 74 -1.70 -16.81 1.03
C GLU A 74 -0.88 -15.52 0.98
N ALA A 75 -0.78 -14.89 -0.18
CA ALA A 75 -0.08 -13.60 -0.34
C ALA A 75 -0.71 -12.48 0.51
N ALA A 76 -2.03 -12.51 0.71
CA ALA A 76 -2.70 -11.58 1.61
C ALA A 76 -2.27 -11.79 3.06
N ARG A 77 -2.26 -13.04 3.54
CA ARG A 77 -1.80 -13.37 4.90
C ARG A 77 -0.35 -12.97 5.10
N ASP A 78 0.54 -13.34 4.17
CA ASP A 78 1.97 -13.02 4.25
C ASP A 78 2.20 -11.50 4.40
N ALA A 79 1.50 -10.69 3.60
CA ALA A 79 1.62 -9.25 3.67
C ALA A 79 1.10 -8.70 5.01
N LEU A 80 -0.05 -9.18 5.50
CA LEU A 80 -0.64 -8.72 6.76
C LEU A 80 0.19 -9.13 7.98
N GLU A 81 0.70 -10.36 8.01
CA GLU A 81 1.64 -10.83 9.04
C GLU A 81 2.91 -10.00 9.03
N LYS A 82 3.41 -9.64 7.84
CA LYS A 82 4.56 -8.75 7.71
C LYS A 82 4.29 -7.35 8.26
N VAL A 83 3.07 -6.80 8.14
CA VAL A 83 2.72 -5.53 8.80
C VAL A 83 2.87 -5.64 10.33
N ILE A 84 2.36 -6.73 10.91
CA ILE A 84 2.39 -6.95 12.36
C ILE A 84 3.83 -7.12 12.85
N ASN A 85 4.64 -7.89 12.13
CA ASN A 85 6.01 -8.17 12.51
C ASN A 85 6.95 -6.97 12.34
N ASP A 86 6.83 -6.25 11.21
CA ASP A 86 7.75 -5.17 10.87
C ASP A 86 7.31 -3.81 11.46
N TYR A 87 6.01 -3.63 11.74
CA TYR A 87 5.43 -2.35 12.21
C TYR A 87 4.45 -2.52 13.39
N PRO A 88 4.82 -3.23 14.48
CA PRO A 88 3.90 -3.68 15.53
C PRO A 88 3.13 -2.54 16.24
N ASP A 89 3.74 -1.37 16.40
CA ASP A 89 3.16 -0.25 17.15
C ASP A 89 2.31 0.71 16.29
N THR A 90 1.88 0.27 15.11
CA THR A 90 1.15 1.11 14.15
C THR A 90 -0.34 0.77 14.10
N THR A 91 -1.16 1.76 13.74
CA THR A 91 -2.57 1.51 13.39
C THR A 91 -2.70 0.45 12.30
N ALA A 92 -1.76 0.42 11.36
CA ALA A 92 -1.74 -0.58 10.28
C ALA A 92 -1.60 -2.02 10.82
N ALA A 93 -0.74 -2.27 11.81
CA ALA A 93 -0.61 -3.59 12.44
C ALA A 93 -1.88 -4.02 13.17
N ASN A 94 -2.55 -3.09 13.87
CA ASN A 94 -3.83 -3.36 14.52
C ASN A 94 -4.91 -3.76 13.50
N LEU A 95 -4.99 -3.05 12.37
CA LEU A 95 -5.92 -3.37 11.29
C LEU A 95 -5.56 -4.67 10.58
N ALA A 96 -4.26 -4.96 10.41
CA ALA A 96 -3.79 -6.20 9.83
C ALA A 96 -4.19 -7.41 10.67
N THR A 97 -4.05 -7.31 12.00
CA THR A 97 -4.48 -8.34 12.96
C THR A 97 -5.97 -8.61 12.82
N GLN A 98 -6.80 -7.56 12.85
CA GLN A 98 -8.25 -7.69 12.69
C GLN A 98 -8.65 -8.31 11.35
N ARG A 99 -7.91 -8.03 10.28
CA ARG A 99 -8.17 -8.63 8.97
C ARG A 99 -7.80 -10.11 8.95
N LEU A 100 -6.66 -10.50 9.53
CA LEU A 100 -6.22 -11.90 9.58
C LEU A 100 -7.23 -12.79 10.31
N ASP A 101 -7.91 -12.27 11.34
CA ASP A 101 -8.98 -12.99 12.05
C ASP A 101 -10.20 -13.29 11.17
N GLN A 102 -10.34 -12.63 10.01
CA GLN A 102 -11.46 -12.76 9.08
C GLN A 102 -11.13 -13.55 7.81
N ILE A 103 -9.85 -13.85 7.56
CA ILE A 103 -9.39 -14.70 6.44
C ILE A 103 -9.39 -16.15 6.92
#